data_AF-A0A1F8CU46-F1
#
_entry.id   AF-A0A1F8CU46-F1
#
_cell.length_a   1.000
_cell.length_b   1.000
_cell.length_c   1.000
_cell.angle_alpha   90.00
_cell.angle_beta   90.00
_cell.angle_gamma   90.00
#
_symmetry.space_group_name_H-M   'P 1'
#
loop_
_entity.id
_entity.type
_entity.pdbx_description
1 polymer ?
#
loop_
_entity_poly.entity_id
_entity_poly.type
_entity_poly.pdbx_seq_one_letter_code
_entity_poly.pdbx_strand_id
1 'polypeptide(L)'
;MSKRIEVTYFPDPSPTGIIYRPKIMIWISSRNKHSRIFHALVDSGSDRNLFPASWGEAIGINIKSGKRCSIYGIGNAELTAYTHEVDLHLGREAFRTTIDFSYEQGMPLLGRQGFFNLFKRVEFREVKKIVEFKI
;
A
#
# COMPACT_ATOMS: atom_id res chain seq x y z
N MET A 1 -25.98 -1.40 -8.64
CA MET A 1 -24.77 -1.98 -9.26
C MET A 1 -23.59 -1.76 -8.32
N SER A 2 -22.80 -2.77 -7.98
CA SER A 2 -21.64 -2.59 -7.09
C SER A 2 -20.49 -1.91 -7.84
N LYS A 3 -19.88 -0.86 -7.25
CA LYS A 3 -18.73 -0.15 -7.83
C LYS A 3 -17.51 -1.07 -7.91
N ARG A 4 -16.72 -0.92 -8.98
CA ARG A 4 -15.48 -1.66 -9.20
C ARG A 4 -14.36 -0.71 -9.60
N ILE A 5 -13.14 -1.03 -9.19
CA ILE A 5 -11.91 -0.35 -9.60
C ILE A 5 -11.05 -1.40 -10.29
N GLU A 6 -10.68 -1.14 -11.53
CA GLU A 6 -9.83 -2.02 -12.33
C GLU A 6 -8.50 -1.31 -12.61
N VAL A 7 -7.38 -2.00 -12.36
CA VAL A 7 -6.04 -1.44 -12.60
C VAL A 7 -5.19 -2.44 -13.37
N THR A 8 -4.61 -1.98 -14.48
CA THR A 8 -3.64 -2.74 -15.27
C THR A 8 -2.29 -2.76 -14.55
N TYR A 9 -1.60 -3.89 -14.61
CA TYR A 9 -0.30 -4.05 -14.01
C TYR A 9 0.72 -3.12 -14.67
N PHE A 10 1.67 -2.66 -13.86
CA PHE A 10 2.71 -1.77 -14.27
C PHE A 10 3.95 -2.56 -14.72
N PRO A 11 4.52 -2.28 -15.91
CA PRO A 11 5.76 -2.91 -16.35
C PRO A 11 6.94 -2.40 -15.54
N ASP A 12 7.70 -3.31 -14.94
CA ASP A 12 8.89 -2.98 -14.17
C ASP A 12 10.10 -3.81 -14.62
N PRO A 13 11.32 -3.27 -14.51
CA PRO A 13 12.53 -4.05 -14.62
C PRO A 13 12.62 -5.17 -13.58
N SER A 14 13.24 -6.28 -13.99
CA SER A 14 13.63 -7.42 -13.15
C SER A 14 14.89 -8.06 -13.72
N PRO A 15 15.60 -8.92 -12.96
CA PRO A 15 16.80 -9.60 -13.45
C PRO A 15 16.61 -10.41 -14.73
N THR A 16 15.38 -10.88 -15.00
CA THR A 16 15.04 -11.71 -16.17
C THR A 16 14.32 -10.94 -17.28
N GLY A 17 14.25 -9.62 -17.21
CA GLY A 17 13.55 -8.76 -18.18
C GLY A 17 12.43 -7.94 -17.54
N ILE A 18 11.36 -7.68 -18.31
CA ILE A 18 10.21 -6.91 -17.81
C ILE A 18 9.24 -7.85 -17.10
N ILE A 19 8.85 -7.49 -15.87
CA ILE A 19 7.77 -8.14 -15.14
C ILE A 19 6.65 -7.13 -14.90
N TYR A 20 5.41 -7.57 -15.11
CA TYR A 20 4.23 -6.74 -14.86
C TYR A 20 3.78 -6.96 -13.42
N ARG A 21 3.79 -5.91 -12.60
CA ARG A 21 3.42 -5.96 -11.19
C ARG A 21 2.09 -5.26 -10.93
N PRO A 22 1.25 -5.76 -10.00
CA PRO A 22 0.00 -5.10 -9.63
C PRO A 22 0.28 -3.85 -8.79
N LYS A 23 0.61 -2.73 -9.46
CA LYS A 23 0.81 -1.43 -8.80
C LYS A 23 -0.38 -0.53 -9.08
N ILE A 24 -0.85 0.17 -8.04
CA ILE A 24 -1.96 1.12 -8.15
C ILE A 24 -1.50 2.52 -7.78
N MET A 25 -2.08 3.54 -8.43
CA MET A 25 -1.86 4.93 -8.07
C MET A 25 -2.77 5.31 -6.91
N ILE A 26 -2.17 5.74 -5.80
CA ILE A 26 -2.87 6.23 -4.62
C ILE A 26 -2.17 7.48 -4.09
N TRP A 27 -2.80 8.16 -3.15
CA TRP A 27 -2.13 9.11 -2.26
C TRP A 27 -2.67 8.93 -0.86
N ILE A 28 -1.92 9.39 0.13
CA ILE A 28 -2.31 9.40 1.53
C ILE A 28 -2.43 10.82 2.06
N SER A 29 -3.29 11.01 3.04
CA SER A 29 -3.38 12.25 3.82
C SER A 29 -3.50 11.98 5.31
N SER A 30 -3.09 12.97 6.09
CA SER A 30 -3.34 13.04 7.53
C SER A 30 -3.69 14.47 7.89
N ARG A 31 -4.84 14.63 8.57
CA ARG A 31 -5.44 15.94 8.83
C ARG A 31 -5.60 16.70 7.50
N ASN A 32 -4.99 17.89 7.38
CA ASN A 32 -5.09 18.74 6.18
C ASN A 32 -3.87 18.65 5.25
N LYS A 33 -3.00 17.65 5.43
CA LYS A 33 -1.78 17.47 4.61
C LYS A 33 -1.91 16.26 3.70
N HIS A 34 -1.52 16.43 2.44
CA HIS A 34 -1.61 15.43 1.40
C HIS A 34 -0.23 15.12 0.83
N SER A 35 0.00 13.85 0.50
CA SER A 35 1.15 13.43 -0.27
C SER A 35 0.92 13.67 -1.77
N ARG A 36 2.00 13.57 -2.57
CA ARG A 36 1.88 13.43 -4.03
C ARG A 36 1.26 12.07 -4.36
N ILE A 37 0.68 11.93 -5.55
CA ILE A 37 0.25 10.63 -6.07
C ILE A 37 1.46 9.76 -6.34
N PHE A 38 1.37 8.48 -5.98
CA PHE A 38 2.45 7.52 -6.14
C PHE A 38 1.93 6.11 -6.44
N HIS A 39 2.83 5.24 -6.91
CA HIS A 39 2.54 3.83 -7.09
C HIS A 39 2.79 3.04 -5.81
N ALA A 40 1.83 2.20 -5.42
CA ALA A 40 1.98 1.23 -4.35
C ALA A 40 1.73 -0.19 -4.89
N LEU A 41 2.51 -1.16 -4.41
CA LEU A 41 2.35 -2.57 -4.79
C LEU A 41 1.17 -3.17 -4.03
N VAL A 42 0.25 -3.81 -4.75
CA VAL A 42 -0.84 -4.58 -4.17
C VAL A 42 -0.32 -5.97 -3.86
N ASP A 43 -0.13 -6.27 -2.58
CA ASP A 43 0.65 -7.42 -2.13
C ASP A 43 -0.14 -8.28 -1.15
N SER A 44 -0.74 -9.36 -1.66
CA SER A 44 -1.44 -10.34 -0.83
C SER A 44 -0.49 -11.17 0.06
N GLY A 45 0.82 -11.09 -0.16
CA GLY A 45 1.85 -11.70 0.69
C GLY A 45 2.20 -10.85 1.92
N SER A 46 1.75 -9.59 1.97
CA SER A 46 1.93 -8.72 3.13
C SER A 46 0.70 -8.75 4.03
N ASP A 47 0.91 -9.02 5.32
CA ASP A 47 -0.18 -9.01 6.30
C ASP A 47 -0.79 -7.62 6.50
N ARG A 48 0.01 -6.55 6.35
CA ARG A 48 -0.35 -5.17 6.66
C ARG A 48 0.12 -4.21 5.57
N ASN A 49 -0.45 -3.01 5.55
CA ASN A 49 0.11 -1.91 4.76
C ASN A 49 1.48 -1.50 5.33
N LEU A 50 2.53 -1.46 4.49
CA LEU A 50 3.88 -1.11 4.92
C LEU A 50 4.51 -0.09 3.96
N PHE A 51 4.78 1.12 4.46
CA PHE A 51 5.18 2.27 3.66
C PHE A 51 6.53 2.83 4.16
N PRO A 52 7.29 3.53 3.29
CA PRO A 52 8.46 4.28 3.71
C PRO A 52 8.09 5.36 4.73
N ALA A 53 8.85 5.48 5.81
CA ALA A 53 8.61 6.48 6.86
C ALA A 53 8.56 7.92 6.33
N SER A 54 9.40 8.25 5.34
CA SER A 54 9.44 9.56 4.71
C SER A 54 8.10 9.98 4.08
N TRP A 55 7.22 9.03 3.75
CA TRP A 55 5.91 9.33 3.17
C TRP A 55 4.90 9.75 4.22
N GLY A 56 4.96 9.18 5.42
CA GLY A 56 4.19 9.67 6.56
C GLY A 56 4.71 11.04 7.03
N GLU A 57 6.03 11.23 7.03
CA GLU A 57 6.64 12.53 7.37
C GLU A 57 6.23 13.62 6.37
N ALA A 58 6.14 13.30 5.07
CA ALA A 58 5.68 14.22 4.03
C ALA A 58 4.24 14.73 4.26
N ILE A 59 3.39 13.96 4.96
CA ILE A 59 2.05 14.38 5.38
C ILE A 59 1.99 14.85 6.84
N GLY A 60 3.15 15.11 7.46
CA GLY A 60 3.26 15.70 8.79
C GLY A 60 3.03 14.74 9.96
N ILE A 61 3.13 13.43 9.74
CA ILE A 61 3.07 12.44 10.82
C ILE A 61 4.43 12.38 11.52
N ASN A 62 4.43 12.43 12.85
CA ASN A 62 5.58 12.04 13.66
C ASN A 62 5.64 10.50 13.72
N ILE A 63 6.45 9.88 12.87
CA ILE A 63 6.47 8.42 12.71
C ILE A 63 6.68 7.70 14.04
N LYS A 64 7.63 8.15 14.86
CA LYS A 64 7.98 7.47 16.11
C LYS A 64 6.92 7.60 17.21
N SER A 65 5.91 8.47 17.06
CA SER A 65 4.80 8.56 18.02
C SER A 65 3.72 7.50 17.80
N GLY A 66 3.81 6.72 16.71
CA GLY A 66 2.87 5.63 16.43
C GLY A 66 3.12 4.40 17.29
N LYS A 67 2.22 3.41 17.20
CA LYS A 67 2.41 2.13 17.89
C LYS A 67 3.58 1.38 17.26
N ARG A 68 4.68 1.22 17.98
CA ARG A 68 5.84 0.43 17.53
C ARG A 68 5.44 -1.03 17.32
N CYS A 69 5.92 -1.63 16.25
CA CYS A 69 5.74 -3.05 15.94
C CYS A 69 6.94 -3.57 15.13
N SER A 70 7.07 -4.90 15.09
CA SER A 70 8.00 -5.60 14.20
C SER A 70 7.24 -6.14 13.00
N ILE A 71 7.86 -6.06 11.82
CA ILE A 71 7.40 -6.73 10.60
C ILE A 71 8.44 -7.77 10.22
N TYR A 72 7.98 -8.98 9.87
CA TYR A 72 8.83 -10.10 9.51
C TYR A 72 8.70 -10.39 8.01
N GLY A 73 9.84 -10.55 7.35
CA GLY A 73 9.94 -10.89 5.94
C GLY A 73 10.73 -12.19 5.70
N ILE A 74 11.05 -12.43 4.43
CA ILE A 74 11.80 -13.62 4.00
C ILE A 74 13.21 -13.60 4.61
N GLY A 75 13.69 -14.78 5.04
CA GLY A 75 15.06 -14.96 5.52
C GLY A 75 15.33 -14.37 6.90
N ASN A 76 14.32 -14.38 7.79
CA ASN A 76 14.38 -13.78 9.13
C ASN A 76 14.66 -12.27 9.12
N ALA A 77 14.36 -11.59 8.00
CA ALA A 77 14.39 -10.14 7.96
C ALA A 77 13.33 -9.59 8.93
N GLU A 78 13.76 -8.78 9.88
CA GLU A 78 12.90 -8.07 10.81
C GLU A 78 13.17 -6.58 10.66
N LEU A 79 12.11 -5.79 10.51
CA LEU A 79 12.20 -4.33 10.49
C LEU A 79 11.28 -3.73 11.55
N THR A 80 11.73 -2.62 12.14
CA THR A 80 10.89 -1.83 13.04
C THR A 80 9.97 -0.93 12.22
N ALA A 81 8.67 -0.92 12.57
CA ALA A 81 7.70 -0.01 11.99
C ALA A 81 6.81 0.62 13.06
N TYR A 82 6.11 1.70 12.68
CA TYR A 82 5.21 2.43 13.55
C TYR A 82 3.84 2.57 12.88
N THR A 83 2.81 2.05 13.53
CA THR A 83 1.44 2.08 13.00
C THR A 83 0.80 3.44 13.24
N HIS A 84 0.20 3.99 12.19
CA HIS A 84 -0.61 5.21 12.22
C HIS A 84 -1.90 5.02 11.43
N GLU A 85 -2.94 5.73 11.85
CA GLU A 85 -4.13 5.88 11.02
C GLU A 85 -3.95 7.01 10.01
N VAL A 86 -4.39 6.77 8.78
CA VAL A 86 -4.33 7.71 7.66
C VAL A 86 -5.58 7.59 6.80
N ASP A 87 -5.81 8.59 5.97
CA ASP A 87 -6.78 8.47 4.88
C ASP A 87 -6.03 8.07 3.61
N LEU A 88 -6.36 6.90 3.07
CA LEU A 88 -5.84 6.38 1.82
C LEU A 88 -6.84 6.71 0.71
N HIS A 89 -6.35 7.33 -0.35
CA HIS A 89 -7.15 7.78 -1.47
C HIS A 89 -6.83 6.98 -2.72
N LEU A 90 -7.89 6.48 -3.37
CA LEU A 90 -7.84 5.72 -4.60
C LEU A 90 -8.88 6.26 -5.58
N GLY A 91 -8.41 7.01 -6.58
CA GLY A 91 -9.30 7.64 -7.56
C GLY A 91 -10.20 8.70 -6.93
N ARG A 92 -11.48 8.40 -6.72
CA ARG A 92 -12.44 9.31 -6.04
C ARG A 92 -12.84 8.82 -4.65
N GLU A 93 -12.33 7.67 -4.25
CA GLU A 93 -12.65 7.03 -2.97
C GLU A 93 -11.58 7.38 -1.95
N ALA A 94 -12.01 7.60 -0.70
CA ALA A 94 -11.13 7.78 0.44
C ALA A 94 -11.50 6.76 1.52
N PHE A 95 -10.50 6.10 2.08
CA PHE A 95 -10.65 5.07 3.08
C PHE A 95 -9.82 5.40 4.30
N ARG A 96 -10.47 5.45 5.47
CA ARG A 96 -9.74 5.50 6.75
C ARG A 96 -9.12 4.14 6.99
N THR A 97 -7.81 4.11 7.20
CA THR A 97 -7.07 2.85 7.37
C THR A 97 -5.81 3.02 8.19
N THR A 98 -5.14 1.93 8.53
CA THR A 98 -3.83 1.91 9.17
C THR A 98 -2.72 1.62 8.16
N ILE A 99 -1.58 2.26 8.38
CA ILE A 99 -0.32 2.03 7.67
C ILE A 99 0.81 1.95 8.67
N ASP A 100 1.73 1.03 8.42
CA ASP A 100 2.97 0.93 9.14
C ASP A 100 4.07 1.64 8.39
N PHE A 101 4.74 2.53 9.09
CA PHE A 101 5.80 3.33 8.53
C PHE A 101 7.14 2.84 9.06
N SER A 102 8.07 2.51 8.16
CA SER A 102 9.43 2.09 8.50
C SER A 102 10.47 2.87 7.71
N TYR A 103 11.57 3.22 8.36
CA TYR A 103 12.73 3.85 7.71
C TYR A 103 13.50 2.87 6.82
N GLU A 104 13.26 1.57 6.98
CA GLU A 104 13.91 0.49 6.24
C GLU A 104 13.10 0.07 4.99
N GLN A 105 11.85 0.54 4.88
CA GLN A 105 10.98 0.22 3.75
C GLN A 105 11.23 1.16 2.57
N GLY A 106 11.45 0.57 1.37
CA GLY A 106 11.59 1.34 0.12
C GLY A 106 10.32 1.41 -0.73
N MET A 107 9.63 0.28 -0.96
CA MET A 107 8.44 0.21 -1.82
C MET A 107 7.17 0.18 -0.96
N PRO A 108 6.16 1.04 -1.18
CA PRO A 108 4.90 0.94 -0.46
C PRO A 108 4.16 -0.35 -0.82
N LEU A 109 3.76 -1.09 0.21
CA LEU A 109 3.01 -2.34 0.10
C LEU A 109 1.60 -2.13 0.65
N LEU A 110 0.61 -2.57 -0.11
CA LEU A 110 -0.79 -2.62 0.28
C LEU A 110 -1.13 -4.07 0.63
N GLY A 111 -1.36 -4.32 1.93
CA GLY A 111 -1.49 -5.65 2.48
C GLY A 111 -2.92 -6.04 2.84
N ARG A 112 -3.04 -7.19 3.51
CA ARG A 112 -4.34 -7.79 3.90
C ARG A 112 -5.11 -6.92 4.89
N GLN A 113 -4.46 -6.54 5.98
CA GLN A 113 -4.97 -5.64 6.99
C GLN A 113 -4.63 -4.21 6.59
N GLY A 114 -5.68 -3.43 6.31
CA GLY A 114 -5.60 -2.01 6.00
C GLY A 114 -5.95 -1.70 4.54
N PHE A 115 -5.60 -2.53 3.56
CA PHE A 115 -6.04 -2.29 2.18
C PHE A 115 -7.05 -3.33 1.71
N PHE A 116 -6.73 -4.61 1.73
CA PHE A 116 -7.62 -5.62 1.13
C PHE A 116 -8.96 -5.72 1.86
N ASN A 117 -8.95 -5.58 3.19
CA ASN A 117 -10.15 -5.59 4.03
C ASN A 117 -11.11 -4.40 3.78
N LEU A 118 -10.70 -3.39 3.00
CA LEU A 118 -11.58 -2.30 2.58
C LEU A 118 -12.55 -2.71 1.46
N PHE A 119 -12.29 -3.85 0.80
CA PHE A 119 -13.01 -4.28 -0.39
C PHE A 119 -13.76 -5.59 -0.13
N LYS A 120 -14.96 -5.71 -0.71
CA LYS A 120 -15.73 -6.97 -0.69
C LYS A 120 -15.03 -8.10 -1.48
N ARG A 121 -14.23 -7.74 -2.47
CA ARG A 121 -13.46 -8.68 -3.30
C ARG A 121 -12.22 -8.00 -3.88
N VAL A 122 -11.13 -8.75 -3.90
CA VAL A 122 -9.88 -8.43 -4.62
C VAL A 122 -9.59 -9.59 -5.56
N GLU A 123 -9.42 -9.34 -6.85
CA GLU A 123 -9.20 -10.37 -7.87
C GLU A 123 -7.99 -10.02 -8.74
N PHE A 124 -6.99 -10.90 -8.76
CA PHE A 124 -5.83 -10.81 -9.64
C PHE A 124 -6.06 -11.66 -10.89
N ARG A 125 -6.08 -11.02 -12.07
CA ARG A 125 -6.27 -11.69 -13.37
C ARG A 125 -4.95 -11.70 -14.13
N GLU A 126 -4.10 -12.65 -13.78
CA GLU A 126 -2.70 -12.71 -14.22
C GLU A 126 -2.50 -12.78 -15.74
N VAL A 127 -3.36 -13.50 -16.47
CA VAL A 127 -3.27 -13.56 -17.94
C VAL A 127 -3.58 -12.19 -18.56
N LYS A 128 -4.55 -11.47 -17.99
CA LYS A 128 -4.95 -10.13 -18.46
C LYS A 128 -4.08 -9.01 -17.88
N LYS A 129 -3.23 -9.31 -16.89
CA LYS A 129 -2.41 -8.33 -16.16
C LYS A 129 -3.25 -7.22 -15.53
N ILE A 130 -4.31 -7.61 -14.83
CA ILE A 130 -5.29 -6.71 -14.21
C ILE A 130 -5.52 -7.12 -12.76
N VAL A 131 -5.70 -6.15 -11.87
CA VAL A 131 -6.27 -6.33 -10.54
C VAL A 131 -7.61 -5.59 -10.45
N GLU A 132 -8.66 -6.27 -9.98
CA GLU A 132 -10.01 -5.72 -9.76
C GLU A 132 -10.32 -5.64 -8.26
N PHE A 133 -10.84 -4.50 -7.81
CA PHE A 133 -11.36 -4.28 -6.46
C PHE A 133 -12.86 -4.03 -6.53
N LYS A 134 -13.65 -4.76 -5.72
CA LYS A 134 -15.09 -4.55 -5.57
C LYS A 134 -15.38 -3.87 -4.24
N ILE A 135 -16.05 -2.72 -4.29
CA ILE A 135 -16.46 -1.94 -3.10
C ILE A 135 -17.81 -2.42 -2.56
#